data_AF-A0A951RQE4-F1
#
_entry.id   AF-A0A951RQE4-F1
#
_cell.length_a   1.000
_cell.length_b   1.000
_cell.length_c   1.000
_cell.angle_alpha   90.00
_cell.angle_beta   90.00
_cell.angle_gamma   90.00
#
_symmetry.space_group_name_H-M   'P 1'
#
loop_
_entity.id
_entity.type
_entity.pdbx_description
1 polymer ?
#
loop_
_entity_poly.entity_id
_entity_poly.type
_entity_poly.pdbx_seq_one_letter_code
_entity_poly.pdbx_strand_id
1 'polypeptide(L)'
;MHHPRTDAAAKAADTLVSALITAVNAQDWGALGALASADCTSHGLPFVGPMALIAPFAELRAALPDLHLSAEPAIVTGEEIMVRYHGQGVQRGYYGSVPPKGATVQVEGMDVLHLADGRIRSRRSYMDRLVLVQQMTDPQPGSLDKAIVPTKIVTRFDPPTFLEGVLVGNKGEVYVTPLHEGTVYRVWPDGRREKFFHVEAGHGPWNGAWCMVAAADGDGFFLNVNAADPARHGVWRITADGQGRPFAALPPGTIPNGIARTKAGDLLIADSTGCVWRIDGQGRPTVWLRHEWLAGRPNIGRFPGANGIQVWNQTAFVTNSDLGLIIAVPIAADGSAGTPSIYSEGIGGDDFAIDDDGTLYVTTHPFNTVVRIGRDGRRAVIAGAAEGVVGPTAAALGRDQDGQRVLYVVTDGGMFTLPEGDPVPPAQQTPALLKLRLP
;
A
#
# COMPACT_ATOMS: atom_id res chain seq x y z
N MET A 1 20.42 26.03 -30.63
CA MET A 1 19.59 26.72 -31.63
C MET A 1 18.37 25.86 -31.87
N HIS A 2 17.18 26.30 -31.43
CA HIS A 2 15.93 25.67 -31.80
C HIS A 2 15.64 26.05 -33.25
N HIS A 3 15.72 25.10 -34.18
CA HIS A 3 15.16 25.31 -35.50
C HIS A 3 13.64 25.47 -35.37
N PRO A 4 13.03 26.49 -36.00
CA PRO A 4 11.59 26.63 -36.01
C PRO A 4 10.95 25.40 -36.67
N ARG A 5 9.83 24.97 -36.09
CA ARG A 5 8.91 23.96 -36.64
C ARG A 5 8.65 24.26 -38.12
N THR A 6 8.63 23.25 -38.98
CA THR A 6 7.72 23.33 -40.13
C THR A 6 6.43 22.64 -39.70
N ASP A 7 5.31 23.36 -39.72
CA ASP A 7 4.01 22.83 -39.29
C ASP A 7 3.63 21.54 -40.05
N ALA A 8 4.18 21.33 -41.25
CA ALA A 8 3.99 20.14 -42.06
C ALA A 8 4.62 18.87 -41.47
N ALA A 9 5.85 18.93 -40.95
CA ALA A 9 6.54 17.76 -40.40
C ALA A 9 5.88 17.29 -39.10
N ALA A 10 5.49 18.24 -38.24
CA ALA A 10 4.72 17.96 -37.04
C ALA A 10 3.36 17.32 -37.38
N LYS A 11 2.61 17.90 -38.34
CA LYS A 11 1.33 17.35 -38.78
C LYS A 11 1.44 15.95 -39.38
N ALA A 12 2.48 15.68 -40.14
CA ALA A 12 2.74 14.34 -40.69
C ALA A 12 3.04 13.33 -39.59
N ALA A 13 3.85 13.71 -38.59
CA ALA A 13 4.12 12.89 -37.41
C ALA A 13 2.84 12.60 -36.62
N ASP A 14 2.02 13.62 -36.33
CA ASP A 14 0.75 13.45 -35.62
C ASP A 14 -0.23 12.55 -36.39
N THR A 15 -0.22 12.62 -37.73
CA THR A 15 -1.03 11.73 -38.58
C THR A 15 -0.56 10.28 -38.48
N LEU A 16 0.76 10.04 -38.52
CA LEU A 16 1.35 8.71 -38.35
C LEU A 16 1.02 8.14 -36.97
N VAL A 17 1.18 8.94 -35.92
CA VAL A 17 0.87 8.56 -34.53
C VAL A 17 -0.61 8.23 -34.38
N SER A 18 -1.49 9.07 -34.93
CA SER A 18 -2.93 8.83 -34.90
C SER A 18 -3.30 7.52 -35.60
N ALA A 19 -2.66 7.21 -36.75
CA ALA A 19 -2.87 5.96 -37.46
C ALA A 19 -2.39 4.75 -36.64
N LEU A 20 -1.22 4.85 -36.00
CA LEU A 20 -0.68 3.82 -35.12
C LEU A 20 -1.64 3.50 -33.96
N ILE A 21 -2.05 4.53 -33.20
CA ILE A 21 -2.94 4.36 -32.05
C ILE A 21 -4.31 3.83 -32.48
N THR A 22 -4.85 4.32 -33.60
CA THR A 22 -6.12 3.83 -34.15
C THR A 22 -6.04 2.35 -34.50
N ALA A 23 -4.96 1.92 -35.17
CA ALA A 23 -4.77 0.52 -35.54
C ALA A 23 -4.64 -0.39 -34.31
N VAL A 24 -3.90 0.04 -33.27
CA VAL A 24 -3.77 -0.72 -32.01
C VAL A 24 -5.13 -0.84 -31.31
N ASN A 25 -5.87 0.27 -31.17
CA ASN A 25 -7.18 0.28 -30.51
C ASN A 25 -8.21 -0.60 -31.24
N ALA A 26 -8.16 -0.61 -32.58
CA ALA A 26 -9.02 -1.44 -33.43
C ALA A 26 -8.54 -2.89 -33.56
N GLN A 27 -7.35 -3.23 -33.06
CA GLN A 27 -6.66 -4.51 -33.31
C GLN A 27 -6.46 -4.81 -34.80
N ASP A 28 -6.31 -3.76 -35.62
CA ASP A 28 -6.01 -3.88 -37.04
C ASP A 28 -4.50 -4.02 -37.24
N TRP A 29 -4.01 -5.24 -37.05
CA TRP A 29 -2.59 -5.56 -37.19
C TRP A 29 -2.07 -5.37 -38.62
N GLY A 30 -2.95 -5.44 -39.62
CA GLY A 30 -2.61 -5.16 -41.01
C GLY A 30 -2.32 -3.68 -41.22
N ALA A 31 -3.21 -2.81 -40.74
CA ALA A 31 -3.00 -1.36 -40.77
C ALA A 31 -1.76 -0.94 -39.96
N LEU A 32 -1.56 -1.51 -38.77
CA LEU A 32 -0.37 -1.24 -37.95
C LEU A 32 0.91 -1.67 -38.68
N GLY A 33 0.91 -2.88 -39.26
CA GLY A 33 2.06 -3.40 -40.00
C GLY A 33 2.41 -2.57 -41.24
N ALA A 34 1.43 -1.97 -41.91
CA ALA A 34 1.64 -1.12 -43.07
C ALA A 34 2.42 0.18 -42.77
N LEU A 35 2.45 0.60 -41.49
CA LEU A 35 3.24 1.75 -41.04
C LEU A 35 4.74 1.45 -40.92
N ALA A 36 5.13 0.18 -40.86
CA ALA A 36 6.50 -0.26 -40.69
C ALA A 36 7.21 -0.51 -42.04
N SER A 37 8.51 -0.23 -42.12
CA SER A 37 9.34 -0.64 -43.24
C SER A 37 9.56 -2.17 -43.24
N ALA A 38 9.96 -2.73 -44.38
CA ALA A 38 10.26 -4.16 -44.49
C ALA A 38 11.44 -4.60 -43.61
N ASP A 39 12.38 -3.69 -43.34
CA ASP A 39 13.54 -3.86 -42.47
C ASP A 39 13.32 -3.32 -41.04
N CYS A 40 12.07 -3.02 -40.66
CA CYS A 40 11.78 -2.38 -39.38
C CYS A 40 12.33 -3.19 -38.20
N THR A 41 12.94 -2.51 -37.22
CA THR A 41 13.44 -3.16 -35.99
C THR A 41 12.84 -2.52 -34.74
N SER A 42 12.77 -3.27 -33.64
CA SER A 42 12.41 -2.71 -32.34
C SER A 42 13.49 -3.08 -31.33
N HIS A 43 14.05 -2.08 -30.66
CA HIS A 43 15.15 -2.26 -29.73
C HIS A 43 14.80 -3.30 -28.64
N GLY A 44 15.69 -4.27 -28.42
CA GLY A 44 15.51 -5.33 -27.43
C GLY A 44 14.57 -6.46 -27.85
N LEU A 45 14.01 -6.44 -29.07
CA LEU A 45 13.16 -7.50 -29.60
C LEU A 45 13.83 -8.23 -30.78
N PRO A 46 13.57 -9.53 -30.96
CA PRO A 46 14.18 -10.32 -32.04
C PRO A 46 13.45 -10.19 -33.38
N PHE A 47 12.41 -9.35 -33.46
CA PHE A 47 11.57 -9.22 -34.65
C PHE A 47 12.14 -8.22 -35.66
N VAL A 48 11.97 -8.54 -36.94
CA VAL A 48 12.30 -7.67 -38.09
C VAL A 48 11.05 -7.52 -38.97
N GLY A 49 10.91 -6.37 -39.63
CA GLY A 49 9.76 -5.99 -40.44
C GLY A 49 8.53 -5.63 -39.59
N PRO A 50 7.32 -5.75 -40.14
CA PRO A 50 6.08 -5.35 -39.45
C PRO A 50 5.88 -5.94 -38.05
N MET A 51 6.38 -7.15 -37.80
CA MET A 51 6.29 -7.80 -36.49
C MET A 51 7.06 -7.07 -35.38
N ALA A 52 8.10 -6.31 -35.72
CA ALA A 52 8.82 -5.46 -34.77
C ALA A 52 7.93 -4.38 -34.16
N LEU A 53 6.90 -3.94 -34.90
CA LEU A 53 5.91 -2.98 -34.44
C LEU A 53 4.68 -3.69 -33.82
N ILE A 54 4.20 -4.78 -34.44
CA ILE A 54 2.94 -5.45 -34.04
C ILE A 54 3.06 -6.20 -32.71
N ALA A 55 4.10 -7.02 -32.54
CA ALA A 55 4.16 -8.00 -31.45
C ALA A 55 3.94 -7.42 -30.04
N PRO A 56 4.57 -6.28 -29.66
CA PRO A 56 4.39 -5.71 -28.32
C PRO A 56 2.96 -5.25 -28.04
N PHE A 57 2.30 -4.64 -29.02
CA PHE A 57 0.91 -4.19 -28.87
C PHE A 57 -0.07 -5.38 -28.90
N ALA A 58 0.23 -6.43 -29.67
CA ALA A 58 -0.56 -7.65 -29.67
C ALA A 58 -0.50 -8.38 -28.32
N GLU A 59 0.69 -8.48 -27.70
CA GLU A 59 0.84 -9.01 -26.34
C GLU A 59 0.04 -8.20 -25.32
N LEU A 60 0.18 -6.86 -25.36
CA LEU A 60 -0.55 -5.98 -24.46
C LEU A 60 -2.07 -6.08 -24.64
N ARG A 61 -2.58 -6.16 -25.88
CA ARG A 61 -4.01 -6.38 -26.19
C ARG A 61 -4.50 -7.77 -25.78
N ALA A 62 -3.66 -8.79 -25.83
CA ALA A 62 -4.01 -10.12 -25.35
C ALA A 62 -4.23 -10.12 -23.83
N ALA A 63 -3.40 -9.39 -23.08
CA ALA A 63 -3.59 -9.19 -21.64
C ALA A 63 -4.80 -8.30 -21.31
N LEU A 64 -5.00 -7.24 -22.11
CA LEU A 64 -5.99 -6.17 -21.93
C LEU A 64 -6.91 -6.07 -23.17
N PRO A 65 -7.91 -6.97 -23.34
CA PRO A 65 -8.74 -6.99 -24.54
C PRO A 65 -9.57 -5.72 -24.78
N ASP A 66 -9.84 -4.96 -23.73
CA ASP A 66 -10.58 -3.69 -23.73
C ASP A 66 -9.67 -2.45 -23.66
N LEU A 67 -8.34 -2.61 -23.81
CA LEU A 67 -7.39 -1.51 -23.78
C LEU A 67 -7.75 -0.40 -24.76
N HIS A 68 -7.78 0.82 -24.27
CA HIS A 68 -7.85 2.02 -25.10
C HIS A 68 -6.64 2.91 -24.87
N LEU A 69 -5.86 3.15 -25.92
CA LEU A 69 -4.71 4.06 -25.90
C LEU A 69 -5.06 5.41 -26.51
N SER A 70 -4.45 6.46 -25.96
CA SER A 70 -4.39 7.81 -26.50
C SER A 70 -2.95 8.30 -26.49
N ALA A 71 -2.60 9.17 -27.42
CA ALA A 71 -1.26 9.76 -27.50
C ALA A 71 -1.30 11.27 -27.33
N GLU A 72 -0.26 11.82 -26.71
CA GLU A 72 0.03 13.25 -26.74
C GLU A 72 0.53 13.66 -28.14
N PRO A 73 0.48 14.97 -28.48
CA PRO A 73 1.10 15.47 -29.70
C PRO A 73 2.57 15.03 -29.84
N ALA A 74 2.95 14.64 -31.04
CA ALA A 74 4.27 14.08 -31.28
C ALA A 74 5.37 15.15 -31.18
N ILE A 75 6.53 14.76 -30.64
CA ILE A 75 7.72 15.62 -30.61
C ILE A 75 8.68 15.14 -31.72
N VAL A 76 9.04 16.04 -32.64
CA VAL A 76 9.88 15.69 -33.80
C VAL A 76 11.25 16.35 -33.69
N THR A 77 12.31 15.55 -33.85
CA THR A 77 13.69 16.04 -33.91
C THR A 77 14.43 15.35 -35.06
N GLY A 78 14.62 16.03 -36.19
CA GLY A 78 15.19 15.41 -37.39
C GLY A 78 14.28 14.29 -37.91
N GLU A 79 14.83 13.08 -38.03
CA GLU A 79 14.09 11.88 -38.45
C GLU A 79 13.49 11.08 -37.27
N GLU A 80 13.63 11.59 -36.03
CA GLU A 80 13.08 10.99 -34.83
C GLU A 80 11.70 11.59 -34.48
N ILE A 81 10.75 10.71 -34.19
CA ILE A 81 9.43 11.04 -33.65
C ILE A 81 9.33 10.42 -32.27
N MET A 82 9.02 11.23 -31.27
CA MET A 82 8.76 10.81 -29.92
C MET A 82 7.26 10.88 -29.64
N VAL A 83 6.72 9.77 -29.15
CA VAL A 83 5.28 9.58 -28.91
C VAL A 83 5.09 9.19 -27.46
N ARG A 84 4.41 10.03 -26.68
CA ARG A 84 3.92 9.63 -25.36
C ARG A 84 2.50 9.13 -25.50
N TYR A 85 2.21 7.99 -24.88
CA TYR A 85 0.88 7.42 -24.87
C TYR A 85 0.48 6.99 -23.47
N HIS A 86 -0.81 7.08 -23.21
CA HIS A 86 -1.46 6.60 -22.01
C HIS A 86 -2.68 5.77 -22.40
N GLY A 87 -3.15 4.92 -21.50
CA GLY A 87 -4.37 4.18 -21.72
C GLY A 87 -4.78 3.35 -20.52
N GLN A 88 -5.94 2.72 -20.63
CA GLN A 88 -6.52 1.94 -19.55
C GLN A 88 -7.15 0.66 -20.10
N GLY A 89 -7.10 -0.41 -19.33
CA GLY A 89 -7.79 -1.66 -19.63
C GLY A 89 -7.96 -2.55 -18.41
N VAL A 90 -8.76 -3.61 -18.54
CA VAL A 90 -8.96 -4.64 -17.51
C VAL A 90 -8.20 -5.90 -17.92
N GLN A 91 -7.38 -6.41 -17.01
CA GLN A 91 -6.61 -7.62 -17.24
C GLN A 91 -7.49 -8.87 -17.29
N ARG A 92 -7.68 -9.39 -18.50
CA ARG A 92 -8.45 -10.62 -18.77
C ARG A 92 -7.61 -11.75 -19.35
N GLY A 93 -6.42 -11.43 -19.87
CA GLY A 93 -5.45 -12.40 -20.35
C GLY A 93 -4.16 -12.41 -19.54
N TYR A 94 -3.27 -13.32 -19.90
CA TYR A 94 -1.91 -13.35 -19.34
C TYR A 94 -1.08 -12.18 -19.88
N TYR A 95 -0.25 -11.60 -19.02
CA TYR A 95 0.84 -10.71 -19.43
C TYR A 95 2.17 -11.36 -19.04
N GLY A 96 2.89 -11.91 -20.02
CA GLY A 96 4.00 -12.83 -19.73
C GLY A 96 3.56 -14.00 -18.84
N SER A 97 4.14 -14.13 -17.66
CA SER A 97 3.79 -15.14 -16.65
C SER A 97 2.73 -14.70 -15.63
N VAL A 98 2.23 -13.46 -15.72
CA VAL A 98 1.24 -12.91 -14.78
C VAL A 98 -0.17 -13.40 -15.19
N PRO A 99 -0.85 -14.20 -14.36
CA PRO A 99 -2.21 -14.66 -14.67
C PRO A 99 -3.24 -13.52 -14.55
N PRO A 100 -4.38 -13.60 -15.24
CA PRO A 100 -5.42 -12.58 -15.17
C PRO A 100 -6.09 -12.56 -13.79
N LYS A 101 -6.11 -11.40 -13.14
CA LYS A 101 -6.84 -11.17 -11.87
C LYS A 101 -8.02 -10.21 -11.99
N GLY A 102 -8.32 -9.72 -13.21
CA GLY A 102 -9.36 -8.71 -13.40
C GLY A 102 -8.97 -7.31 -12.93
N ALA A 103 -7.67 -7.06 -12.72
CA ALA A 103 -7.18 -5.75 -12.31
C ALA A 103 -7.42 -4.72 -13.42
N THR A 104 -7.99 -3.57 -13.05
CA THR A 104 -7.99 -2.38 -13.90
C THR A 104 -6.59 -1.76 -13.83
N VAL A 105 -5.95 -1.56 -14.97
CA VAL A 105 -4.58 -1.04 -15.04
C VAL A 105 -4.50 0.17 -15.96
N GLN A 106 -3.67 1.12 -15.57
CA GLN A 106 -3.19 2.21 -16.41
C GLN A 106 -1.91 1.77 -17.12
N VAL A 107 -1.82 2.09 -18.40
CA VAL A 107 -0.66 1.88 -19.26
C VAL A 107 -0.08 3.24 -19.59
N GLU A 108 1.19 3.44 -19.29
CA GLU A 108 1.93 4.62 -19.71
C GLU A 108 3.21 4.22 -20.44
N GLY A 109 3.53 4.95 -21.50
CA GLY A 109 4.77 4.70 -22.21
C GLY A 109 5.16 5.80 -23.18
N MET A 110 6.38 5.67 -23.66
CA MET A 110 6.93 6.53 -24.70
C MET A 110 7.62 5.68 -25.76
N ASP A 111 7.36 5.97 -27.03
CA ASP A 111 8.08 5.37 -28.15
C ASP A 111 8.91 6.44 -28.86
N VAL A 112 10.16 6.10 -29.18
CA VAL A 112 11.00 6.83 -30.13
C VAL A 112 11.00 6.05 -31.43
N LEU A 113 10.51 6.69 -32.49
CA LEU A 113 10.37 6.12 -33.83
C LEU A 113 11.36 6.82 -34.75
N HIS A 114 12.12 6.06 -35.53
CA HIS A 114 12.91 6.59 -36.64
C HIS A 114 12.20 6.30 -37.94
N LEU A 115 12.04 7.33 -38.77
CA LEU A 115 11.41 7.17 -40.07
C LEU A 115 12.42 6.98 -41.21
N ALA A 116 12.04 6.19 -42.20
CA ALA A 116 12.66 6.17 -43.53
C ALA A 116 11.55 6.02 -44.59
N ASP A 117 11.59 6.85 -45.62
CA ASP A 117 10.60 6.85 -46.72
C ASP A 117 9.14 6.88 -46.24
N GLY A 118 8.87 7.67 -45.19
CA GLY A 118 7.54 7.82 -44.60
C GLY A 118 7.04 6.61 -43.78
N ARG A 119 7.88 5.60 -43.55
CA ARG A 119 7.58 4.43 -42.72
C ARG A 119 8.47 4.35 -41.50
N ILE A 120 8.01 3.65 -40.47
CA ILE A 120 8.77 3.38 -39.25
C ILE A 120 9.85 2.35 -39.58
N ARG A 121 11.12 2.76 -39.51
CA ARG A 121 12.29 1.90 -39.73
C ARG A 121 12.86 1.34 -38.43
N SER A 122 12.74 2.08 -37.34
CA SER A 122 13.04 1.51 -36.03
C SER A 122 12.18 2.13 -34.94
N ARG A 123 12.03 1.35 -33.86
CA ARG A 123 11.31 1.71 -32.66
C ARG A 123 12.17 1.45 -31.43
N ARG A 124 12.15 2.36 -30.47
CA ARG A 124 12.60 2.12 -29.10
C ARG A 124 11.47 2.47 -28.16
N SER A 125 11.12 1.55 -27.26
CA SER A 125 9.98 1.71 -26.35
C SER A 125 10.42 1.83 -24.91
N TYR A 126 9.78 2.75 -24.19
CA TYR A 126 9.94 3.03 -22.77
C TYR A 126 8.55 2.96 -22.11
N MET A 127 7.96 1.77 -22.10
CA MET A 127 6.71 1.50 -21.39
C MET A 127 7.04 1.15 -19.93
N ASP A 128 6.27 1.68 -18.97
CA ASP A 128 6.47 1.36 -17.55
C ASP A 128 5.92 -0.03 -17.21
N ARG A 129 6.71 -1.05 -17.58
CA ARG A 129 6.36 -2.46 -17.35
C ARG A 129 6.33 -2.81 -15.86
N LEU A 130 7.12 -2.13 -15.03
CA LEU A 130 7.16 -2.41 -13.60
C LEU A 130 5.84 -1.98 -12.96
N VAL A 131 5.40 -0.74 -13.20
CA VAL A 131 4.13 -0.23 -12.69
C VAL A 131 2.94 -1.02 -13.27
N LEU A 132 3.01 -1.45 -14.53
CA LEU A 132 1.99 -2.32 -15.12
C LEU A 132 1.87 -3.65 -14.37
N VAL A 133 2.98 -4.35 -14.11
CA VAL A 133 2.98 -5.62 -13.39
C VAL A 133 2.57 -5.45 -11.93
N GLN A 134 2.97 -4.35 -11.29
CA GLN A 134 2.56 -4.02 -9.93
C GLN A 134 1.03 -3.87 -9.83
N GLN A 135 0.42 -3.08 -10.71
CA GLN A 135 -1.04 -2.93 -10.75
C GLN A 135 -1.78 -4.27 -10.98
N MET A 136 -1.22 -5.17 -11.80
CA MET A 136 -1.80 -6.50 -12.06
C MET A 136 -1.67 -7.46 -10.88
N THR A 137 -0.71 -7.24 -9.98
CA THR A 137 -0.34 -8.23 -8.95
C THR A 137 -0.64 -7.78 -7.53
N ASP A 138 -0.79 -6.47 -7.30
CA ASP A 138 -1.05 -5.90 -5.98
C ASP A 138 -2.35 -6.41 -5.35
N PRO A 139 -2.34 -6.62 -4.02
CA PRO A 139 -3.50 -7.16 -3.33
C PRO A 139 -4.56 -6.10 -3.14
N GLN A 140 -5.65 -6.19 -3.91
CA GLN A 140 -6.81 -5.33 -3.74
C GLN A 140 -7.93 -6.06 -2.99
N PRO A 141 -8.65 -5.40 -2.06
CA PRO A 141 -9.77 -6.01 -1.33
C PRO A 141 -10.90 -6.50 -2.25
N GLY A 142 -10.90 -6.11 -3.53
CA GLY A 142 -11.87 -6.52 -4.54
C GLY A 142 -13.24 -5.86 -4.34
N SER A 143 -14.25 -6.32 -5.08
CA SER A 143 -15.63 -5.89 -4.89
C SER A 143 -16.25 -6.62 -3.69
N LEU A 144 -16.16 -6.00 -2.51
CA LEU A 144 -16.80 -6.49 -1.29
C LEU A 144 -18.18 -5.85 -1.07
N ASP A 145 -19.06 -6.59 -0.40
CA ASP A 145 -20.33 -6.04 0.09
C ASP A 145 -20.09 -4.85 1.02
N LYS A 146 -20.99 -3.88 0.99
CA LYS A 146 -20.94 -2.69 1.85
C LYS A 146 -21.89 -2.88 3.04
N ALA A 147 -21.35 -2.71 4.24
CA ALA A 147 -22.10 -2.67 5.50
C ALA A 147 -21.65 -1.43 6.28
N ILE A 148 -21.81 -0.26 5.65
CA ILE A 148 -21.30 1.02 6.15
C ILE A 148 -21.89 1.33 7.52
N VAL A 149 -21.01 1.70 8.46
CA VAL A 149 -21.38 2.06 9.83
C VAL A 149 -21.28 3.58 10.07
N PRO A 150 -21.98 4.12 11.07
CA PRO A 150 -21.86 5.54 11.39
C PRO A 150 -20.43 5.93 11.77
N THR A 151 -19.87 6.91 11.05
CA THR A 151 -18.50 7.40 11.22
C THR A 151 -18.50 8.85 11.70
N LYS A 152 -17.60 9.18 12.63
CA LYS A 152 -17.36 10.55 13.10
C LYS A 152 -15.87 10.84 13.13
N ILE A 153 -15.48 12.00 12.62
CA ILE A 153 -14.12 12.53 12.79
C ILE A 153 -13.99 13.08 14.22
N VAL A 154 -13.01 12.58 14.97
CA VAL A 154 -12.70 13.05 16.32
C VAL A 154 -11.80 14.29 16.25
N THR A 155 -10.72 14.21 15.49
CA THR A 155 -9.79 15.34 15.27
C THR A 155 -9.03 15.18 13.96
N ARG A 156 -8.54 16.30 13.40
CA ARG A 156 -7.78 16.35 12.14
C ARG A 156 -6.36 16.86 12.37
N PHE A 157 -5.41 16.36 11.59
CA PHE A 157 -4.03 16.83 11.58
C PHE A 157 -3.73 17.52 10.25
N ASP A 158 -2.77 18.44 10.27
CA ASP A 158 -2.39 19.19 9.06
C ASP A 158 -1.59 18.27 8.12
N PRO A 159 -1.92 18.19 6.83
CA PRO A 159 -1.09 17.48 5.87
C PRO A 159 0.28 18.17 5.70
N PRO A 160 1.37 17.41 5.47
CA PRO A 160 1.45 15.95 5.47
C PRO A 160 1.65 15.42 6.90
N THR A 161 0.69 14.63 7.41
CA THR A 161 0.85 13.89 8.68
C THR A 161 0.54 12.42 8.42
N PHE A 162 1.51 11.54 8.73
CA PHE A 162 1.31 10.09 8.69
C PHE A 162 0.96 9.58 10.08
N LEU A 163 -0.32 9.38 10.38
CA LEU A 163 -0.70 8.71 11.63
C LEU A 163 -0.55 7.20 11.46
N GLU A 164 0.15 6.52 12.37
CA GLU A 164 0.51 5.10 12.21
C GLU A 164 0.08 4.21 13.38
N GLY A 165 0.10 4.73 14.60
CA GLY A 165 -0.36 4.01 15.78
C GLY A 165 -1.65 4.60 16.32
N VAL A 166 -2.52 3.73 16.82
CA VAL A 166 -3.69 4.10 17.63
C VAL A 166 -3.82 3.16 18.82
N LEU A 167 -4.00 3.72 20.01
CA LEU A 167 -4.20 2.95 21.24
C LEU A 167 -5.29 3.60 22.08
N VAL A 168 -6.31 2.82 22.46
CA VAL A 168 -7.37 3.31 23.36
C VAL A 168 -6.89 3.24 24.81
N GLY A 169 -6.98 4.35 25.52
CA GLY A 169 -6.66 4.46 26.94
C GLY A 169 -7.83 4.06 27.86
N ASN A 170 -7.53 3.92 29.14
CA ASN A 170 -8.49 3.40 30.12
C ASN A 170 -9.58 4.40 30.56
N LYS A 171 -9.46 5.69 30.22
CA LYS A 171 -10.39 6.75 30.61
C LYS A 171 -11.13 7.35 29.39
N GLY A 172 -11.09 6.65 28.25
CA GLY A 172 -11.73 7.07 27.00
C GLY A 172 -10.90 8.06 26.16
N GLU A 173 -9.67 8.37 26.57
CA GLU A 173 -8.68 8.98 25.71
C GLU A 173 -8.16 7.99 24.66
N VAL A 174 -7.60 8.53 23.58
CA VAL A 174 -6.93 7.75 22.54
C VAL A 174 -5.54 8.32 22.31
N TYR A 175 -4.54 7.46 22.25
CA TYR A 175 -3.18 7.82 21.89
C TYR A 175 -2.98 7.59 20.39
N VAL A 176 -2.36 8.54 19.71
CA VAL A 176 -2.05 8.44 18.28
C VAL A 176 -0.62 8.87 18.00
N THR A 177 0.02 8.29 16.98
CA THR A 177 1.40 8.61 16.60
C THR A 177 1.47 9.18 15.18
N PRO A 178 1.70 10.50 15.01
CA PRO A 178 2.26 11.03 13.77
C PRO A 178 3.70 10.55 13.62
N LEU A 179 3.91 9.55 12.77
CA LEU A 179 5.15 8.78 12.65
C LEU A 179 6.38 9.68 12.62
N HIS A 180 6.48 10.53 11.60
CA HIS A 180 7.68 11.34 11.33
C HIS A 180 7.96 12.41 12.39
N GLU A 181 6.96 12.77 13.21
CA GLU A 181 7.15 13.70 14.31
C GLU A 181 7.79 13.04 15.54
N GLY A 182 7.90 11.70 15.57
CA GLY A 182 8.38 10.97 16.74
C GLY A 182 7.54 11.26 17.99
N THR A 183 6.27 11.61 17.82
CA THR A 183 5.41 12.12 18.90
C THR A 183 4.25 11.18 19.16
N VAL A 184 3.88 11.03 20.43
CA VAL A 184 2.58 10.46 20.82
C VAL A 184 1.68 11.61 21.26
N TYR A 185 0.52 11.76 20.62
CA TYR A 185 -0.53 12.66 21.07
C TYR A 185 -1.56 11.90 21.89
N ARG A 186 -2.00 12.48 23.00
CA ARG A 186 -3.21 12.06 23.71
C ARG A 186 -4.38 12.88 23.19
N VAL A 187 -5.46 12.23 22.79
CA VAL A 187 -6.66 12.82 22.19
C VAL A 187 -7.87 12.46 23.05
N TRP A 188 -8.72 13.45 23.35
CA TRP A 188 -9.96 13.24 24.09
C TRP A 188 -11.17 13.09 23.14
N PRO A 189 -12.30 12.55 23.62
CA PRO A 189 -13.51 12.38 22.81
C PRO A 189 -14.07 13.66 22.18
N ASP A 190 -13.75 14.83 22.74
CA ASP A 190 -14.13 16.15 22.23
C ASP A 190 -13.21 16.66 21.10
N GLY A 191 -12.15 15.91 20.76
CA GLY A 191 -11.18 16.25 19.73
C GLY A 191 -10.00 17.09 20.20
N ARG A 192 -9.99 17.53 21.47
CA ARG A 192 -8.82 18.17 22.08
C ARG A 192 -7.66 17.17 22.05
N ARG A 193 -6.44 17.67 21.84
CA ARG A 193 -5.22 16.86 21.87
C ARG A 193 -4.08 17.58 22.57
N GLU A 194 -3.18 16.81 23.17
CA GLU A 194 -1.92 17.30 23.73
C GLU A 194 -0.77 16.36 23.38
N LYS A 195 0.44 16.92 23.31
CA LYS A 195 1.67 16.11 23.20
C LYS A 195 1.87 15.37 24.52
N PHE A 196 1.90 14.05 24.46
CA PHE A 196 2.06 13.18 25.63
C PHE A 196 3.49 12.67 25.79
N PHE A 197 4.13 12.32 24.68
CA PHE A 197 5.51 11.84 24.65
C PHE A 197 6.19 12.26 23.34
N HIS A 198 7.52 12.38 23.35
CA HIS A 198 8.32 12.62 22.15
C HIS A 198 9.66 11.88 22.23
N VAL A 199 10.08 11.30 21.11
CA VAL A 199 11.39 10.71 20.89
C VAL A 199 12.00 11.29 19.62
N GLU A 200 13.26 11.71 19.72
CA GLU A 200 14.02 12.16 18.54
C GLU A 200 14.55 10.92 17.80
N ALA A 201 13.87 10.56 16.71
CA ALA A 201 14.19 9.40 15.89
C ALA A 201 15.28 9.68 14.82
N GLY A 202 15.63 10.94 14.60
CA GLY A 202 16.54 11.37 13.53
C GLY A 202 15.91 11.28 12.14
N HIS A 203 16.67 11.66 11.11
CA HIS A 203 16.16 11.70 9.74
C HIS A 203 16.19 10.32 9.06
N GLY A 204 15.07 9.97 8.42
CA GLY A 204 14.92 8.78 7.60
C GLY A 204 13.49 8.68 7.09
N PRO A 205 13.24 7.97 5.97
CA PRO A 205 11.90 7.86 5.39
C PRO A 205 10.88 7.21 6.34
N TRP A 206 11.38 6.38 7.26
CA TRP A 206 10.60 5.54 8.18
C TRP A 206 10.93 5.81 9.65
N ASN A 207 11.70 6.85 9.95
CA ASN A 207 12.11 7.14 11.32
C ASN A 207 10.98 7.85 12.06
N GLY A 208 10.64 7.36 13.25
CA GLY A 208 9.48 7.87 13.96
C GLY A 208 8.97 7.01 15.11
N ALA A 209 7.81 7.42 15.62
CA ALA A 209 7.01 6.67 16.58
C ALA A 209 5.92 5.89 15.82
N TRP A 210 5.89 4.57 15.98
CA TRP A 210 5.04 3.66 15.20
C TRP A 210 3.86 3.15 16.06
N CYS A 211 3.51 1.87 15.93
CA CYS A 211 2.42 1.25 16.66
C CYS A 211 2.72 1.11 18.17
N MET A 212 1.63 0.96 18.93
CA MET A 212 1.66 0.88 20.39
C MET A 212 0.82 -0.28 20.90
N VAL A 213 1.21 -0.84 22.04
CA VAL A 213 0.38 -1.80 22.77
C VAL A 213 0.38 -1.45 24.25
N ALA A 214 -0.78 -1.53 24.90
CA ALA A 214 -0.89 -1.31 26.34
C ALA A 214 0.09 -2.20 27.12
N ALA A 215 0.52 -1.77 28.30
CA ALA A 215 1.25 -2.62 29.22
C ALA A 215 0.28 -3.48 30.04
N ALA A 216 0.74 -4.66 30.47
CA ALA A 216 -0.11 -5.59 31.24
C ALA A 216 -0.38 -5.11 32.67
N ASP A 217 0.51 -4.29 33.23
CA ASP A 217 0.41 -3.68 34.56
C ASP A 217 -0.56 -2.49 34.60
N GLY A 218 -1.03 -2.01 33.44
CA GLY A 218 -1.88 -0.83 33.30
C GLY A 218 -1.15 0.51 33.42
N ASP A 219 0.17 0.52 33.61
CA ASP A 219 0.98 1.74 33.72
C ASP A 219 1.49 2.19 32.35
N GLY A 220 0.59 2.62 31.46
CA GLY A 220 0.94 3.11 30.13
C GLY A 220 1.08 2.00 29.07
N PHE A 221 2.07 2.11 28.19
CA PHE A 221 2.19 1.28 26.99
C PHE A 221 3.64 1.04 26.54
N PHE A 222 3.80 0.18 25.54
CA PHE A 222 5.00 0.02 24.73
C PHE A 222 4.81 0.69 23.38
N LEU A 223 5.89 1.25 22.83
CA LEU A 223 5.91 1.98 21.57
C LEU A 223 7.05 1.45 20.70
N ASN A 224 6.75 1.07 19.45
CA ASN A 224 7.78 0.82 18.45
C ASN A 224 8.39 2.15 17.99
N VAL A 225 9.71 2.23 17.97
CA VAL A 225 10.48 3.39 17.53
C VAL A 225 11.49 2.94 16.50
N ASN A 226 11.34 3.43 15.27
CA ASN A 226 12.36 3.30 14.25
C ASN A 226 13.24 4.55 14.30
N ALA A 227 14.51 4.41 14.64
CA ALA A 227 15.44 5.53 14.75
C ALA A 227 16.75 5.29 14.01
N ALA A 228 17.36 6.38 13.55
CA ALA A 228 18.71 6.38 12.97
C ALA A 228 19.79 6.04 14.01
N ASP A 229 19.59 6.46 15.26
CA ASP A 229 20.44 6.11 16.39
C ASP A 229 20.08 4.70 16.90
N PRO A 230 21.00 3.72 16.80
CA PRO A 230 20.75 2.36 17.30
C PRO A 230 20.40 2.30 18.78
N ALA A 231 20.81 3.27 19.60
CA ALA A 231 20.46 3.32 21.02
C ALA A 231 18.98 3.66 21.27
N ARG A 232 18.30 4.23 20.27
CA ARG A 232 16.87 4.60 20.32
C ARG A 232 16.00 3.68 19.47
N HIS A 233 16.61 2.87 18.60
CA HIS A 233 15.92 1.97 17.69
C HIS A 233 15.41 0.71 18.42
N GLY A 234 14.11 0.45 18.38
CA GLY A 234 13.49 -0.71 19.00
C GLY A 234 12.20 -0.37 19.74
N VAL A 235 12.01 -0.98 20.91
CA VAL A 235 10.79 -0.82 21.72
C VAL A 235 11.07 0.06 22.93
N TRP A 236 10.21 1.05 23.14
CA TRP A 236 10.22 1.94 24.28
C TRP A 236 9.08 1.59 25.25
N ARG A 237 9.34 1.72 26.55
CA ARG A 237 8.31 1.70 27.59
C ARG A 237 7.93 3.13 27.93
N ILE A 238 6.65 3.46 27.80
CA ILE A 238 6.06 4.75 28.16
C ILE A 238 5.11 4.55 29.35
N THR A 239 5.36 5.25 30.46
CA THR A 239 4.53 5.18 31.68
C THR A 239 3.28 6.05 31.55
N ALA A 240 2.29 5.87 32.45
CA ALA A 240 1.02 6.58 32.39
C ALA A 240 1.15 8.11 32.58
N ASP A 241 2.26 8.59 33.12
CA ASP A 241 2.62 10.01 33.26
C ASP A 241 3.44 10.57 32.07
N GLY A 242 3.66 9.77 31.03
CA GLY A 242 4.31 10.20 29.79
C GLY A 242 5.84 10.12 29.78
N GLN A 243 6.46 9.51 30.80
CA GLN A 243 7.90 9.28 30.79
C GLN A 243 8.24 8.06 29.92
N GLY A 244 9.26 8.19 29.08
CA GLY A 244 9.68 7.13 28.17
C GLY A 244 11.12 6.70 28.40
N ARG A 245 11.37 5.39 28.30
CA ARG A 245 12.73 4.82 28.27
C ARG A 245 12.83 3.68 27.27
N PRO A 246 14.00 3.44 26.65
CA PRO A 246 14.24 2.22 25.89
C PRO A 246 13.95 0.98 26.76
N PHE A 247 13.25 0.01 26.19
CA PHE A 247 12.96 -1.28 26.82
C PHE A 247 13.73 -2.41 26.14
N ALA A 248 13.78 -2.42 24.81
CA ALA A 248 14.49 -3.41 24.02
C ALA A 248 15.07 -2.77 22.77
N ALA A 249 16.35 -3.04 22.49
CA ALA A 249 16.99 -2.59 21.26
C ALA A 249 16.79 -3.64 20.17
N LEU A 250 16.29 -3.23 19.01
CA LEU A 250 16.22 -4.11 17.83
C LEU A 250 17.46 -3.88 16.93
N PRO A 251 17.86 -4.88 16.12
CA PRO A 251 19.00 -4.71 15.22
C PRO A 251 18.79 -3.54 14.24
N PRO A 252 19.86 -2.80 13.89
CA PRO A 252 19.78 -1.81 12.82
C PRO A 252 19.26 -2.44 11.52
N GLY A 253 18.39 -1.72 10.81
CA GLY A 253 17.80 -2.16 9.55
C GLY A 253 16.49 -2.94 9.71
N THR A 254 16.04 -3.25 10.92
CA THR A 254 14.64 -3.67 11.14
C THR A 254 13.69 -2.51 10.91
N ILE A 255 12.44 -2.80 10.54
CA ILE A 255 11.36 -1.82 10.45
C ILE A 255 10.26 -2.30 11.39
N PRO A 256 10.36 -1.99 12.70
CA PRO A 256 9.40 -2.45 13.69
C PRO A 256 8.06 -1.73 13.50
N ASN A 257 7.05 -2.48 13.04
CA ASN A 257 5.78 -1.93 12.61
C ASN A 257 4.69 -2.19 13.65
N GLY A 258 3.81 -3.19 13.44
CA GLY A 258 2.81 -3.61 14.42
C GLY A 258 3.44 -4.20 15.70
N ILE A 259 2.74 -4.06 16.82
CA ILE A 259 3.14 -4.63 18.12
C ILE A 259 1.95 -5.23 18.85
N ALA A 260 2.09 -6.48 19.30
CA ALA A 260 1.09 -7.17 20.10
C ALA A 260 1.68 -7.70 21.40
N ARG A 261 0.82 -7.94 22.39
CA ARG A 261 1.20 -8.57 23.65
C ARG A 261 0.58 -9.96 23.76
N THR A 262 1.39 -10.95 24.07
CA THR A 262 0.92 -12.31 24.37
C THR A 262 0.25 -12.36 25.75
N LYS A 263 -0.50 -13.43 26.04
CA LYS A 263 -1.06 -13.66 27.37
C LYS A 263 0.00 -13.76 28.47
N ALA A 264 1.20 -14.25 28.13
CA ALA A 264 2.33 -14.37 29.04
C ALA A 264 3.02 -13.02 29.33
N GLY A 265 2.69 -11.97 28.59
CA GLY A 265 3.27 -10.63 28.73
C GLY A 265 4.40 -10.32 27.76
N ASP A 266 4.91 -11.30 27.01
CA ASP A 266 5.90 -11.06 25.96
C ASP A 266 5.30 -10.21 24.83
N LEU A 267 6.16 -9.43 24.17
CA LEU A 267 5.78 -8.60 23.03
C LEU A 267 6.14 -9.34 21.74
N LEU A 268 5.24 -9.27 20.75
CA LEU A 268 5.49 -9.70 19.39
C LEU A 268 5.52 -8.46 18.49
N ILE A 269 6.58 -8.30 17.71
CA ILE A 269 6.79 -7.15 16.83
C ILE A 269 6.87 -7.67 15.40
N ALA A 270 5.95 -7.23 14.56
CA ALA A 270 6.04 -7.46 13.13
C ALA A 270 7.12 -6.55 12.54
N ASP A 271 8.12 -7.14 11.90
CA ASP A 271 9.19 -6.44 11.22
C ASP A 271 8.95 -6.53 9.72
N SER A 272 8.70 -5.38 9.10
CA SER A 272 8.33 -5.28 7.69
C SER A 272 9.40 -5.77 6.71
N THR A 273 10.59 -6.11 7.21
CA THR A 273 11.64 -6.80 6.44
C THR A 273 11.43 -8.31 6.31
N GLY A 274 10.48 -8.91 7.03
CA GLY A 274 10.05 -10.29 6.79
C GLY A 274 10.18 -11.27 7.96
N CYS A 275 10.05 -10.80 9.20
CA CYS A 275 9.93 -11.68 10.36
C CYS A 275 9.08 -11.07 11.47
N VAL A 276 8.81 -11.87 12.50
CA VAL A 276 8.26 -11.42 13.77
C VAL A 276 9.31 -11.63 14.85
N TRP A 277 9.53 -10.61 15.68
CA TRP A 277 10.38 -10.68 16.87
C TRP A 277 9.55 -10.96 18.11
N ARG A 278 10.08 -11.75 19.05
CA ARG A 278 9.58 -11.90 20.41
C ARG A 278 10.52 -11.17 21.35
N ILE A 279 9.96 -10.33 22.21
CA ILE A 279 10.69 -9.63 23.27
C ILE A 279 10.13 -10.09 24.61
N ASP A 280 10.99 -10.67 25.44
CA ASP A 280 10.59 -11.16 26.76
C ASP A 280 10.45 -10.03 27.80
N GLY A 281 10.02 -10.38 29.02
CA GLY A 281 9.87 -9.44 30.12
C GLY A 281 11.18 -8.75 30.57
N GLN A 282 12.35 -9.21 30.12
CA GLN A 282 13.65 -8.57 30.36
C GLN A 282 14.09 -7.67 29.20
N GLY A 283 13.25 -7.51 28.16
CA GLY A 283 13.58 -6.70 27.00
C GLY A 283 14.54 -7.40 26.01
N ARG A 284 14.66 -8.73 26.07
CA ARG A 284 15.56 -9.46 25.15
C ARG A 284 14.84 -9.84 23.86
N PRO A 285 15.27 -9.34 22.70
CA PRO A 285 14.68 -9.69 21.41
C PRO A 285 15.22 -11.01 20.88
N THR A 286 14.34 -11.84 20.33
CA THR A 286 14.67 -13.04 19.56
C THR A 286 13.78 -13.12 18.33
N VAL A 287 14.27 -13.68 17.22
CA VAL A 287 13.40 -13.93 16.07
C VAL A 287 12.42 -15.03 16.47
N TRP A 288 11.13 -14.71 16.47
CA TRP A 288 10.05 -15.61 16.84
C TRP A 288 9.62 -16.49 15.66
N LEU A 289 9.46 -15.86 14.49
CA LEU A 289 9.10 -16.53 13.25
C LEU A 289 9.73 -15.80 12.07
N ARG A 290 10.38 -16.54 11.18
CA ARG A 290 10.74 -16.09 9.83
C ARG A 290 10.07 -17.03 8.84
N HIS A 291 9.35 -16.45 7.88
CA HIS A 291 8.57 -17.22 6.89
C HIS A 291 8.47 -16.42 5.60
N GLU A 292 8.38 -17.09 4.45
CA GLU A 292 8.25 -16.42 3.15
C GLU A 292 6.99 -15.55 3.06
N TRP A 293 5.91 -15.97 3.71
CA TRP A 293 4.66 -15.20 3.81
C TRP A 293 4.78 -13.93 4.63
N LEU A 294 5.87 -13.73 5.39
CA LEU A 294 6.11 -12.48 6.10
C LEU A 294 6.93 -11.50 5.26
N ALA A 295 7.59 -11.94 4.20
CA ALA A 295 8.41 -11.08 3.34
C ALA A 295 7.56 -10.41 2.25
N GLY A 296 8.03 -9.26 1.75
CA GLY A 296 7.49 -8.66 0.52
C GLY A 296 8.01 -9.37 -0.73
N ARG A 297 7.31 -9.16 -1.86
CA ARG A 297 7.71 -9.68 -3.18
C ARG A 297 9.02 -9.02 -3.62
N PRO A 298 10.09 -9.78 -3.89
CA PRO A 298 11.35 -9.20 -4.32
C PRO A 298 11.20 -8.39 -5.61
N ASN A 299 11.80 -7.19 -5.64
CA ASN A 299 11.88 -6.25 -6.77
C ASN A 299 10.56 -5.63 -7.26
N ILE A 300 9.42 -6.29 -7.06
CA ILE A 300 8.12 -5.79 -7.52
C ILE A 300 7.24 -5.30 -6.38
N GLY A 301 7.49 -5.73 -5.13
CA GLY A 301 6.68 -5.34 -3.98
C GLY A 301 6.71 -3.83 -3.76
N ARG A 302 5.52 -3.26 -3.49
CA ARG A 302 5.34 -1.83 -3.21
C ARG A 302 4.99 -1.56 -1.75
N PHE A 303 4.52 -2.58 -1.04
CA PHE A 303 4.01 -2.45 0.32
C PHE A 303 4.89 -3.20 1.32
N PRO A 304 4.71 -2.95 2.62
CA PRO A 304 5.37 -3.72 3.67
C PRO A 304 5.14 -5.23 3.54
N GLY A 305 6.11 -6.04 3.97
CA GLY A 305 5.89 -7.44 4.30
C GLY A 305 5.01 -7.55 5.55
N ALA A 306 5.50 -8.18 6.61
CA ALA A 306 4.82 -8.20 7.91
C ALA A 306 4.52 -6.77 8.38
N ASN A 307 3.27 -6.49 8.71
CA ASN A 307 2.83 -5.14 9.03
C ASN A 307 2.14 -5.09 10.40
N GLY A 308 0.82 -5.08 10.46
CA GLY A 308 0.05 -5.21 11.69
C GLY A 308 0.20 -6.59 12.33
N ILE A 309 0.15 -6.64 13.66
CA ILE A 309 0.08 -7.88 14.43
C ILE A 309 -0.84 -7.71 15.63
N GLN A 310 -1.74 -8.66 15.83
CA GLN A 310 -2.64 -8.72 16.98
C GLN A 310 -2.72 -10.16 17.51
N VAL A 311 -3.00 -10.32 18.80
CA VAL A 311 -3.12 -11.64 19.44
C VAL A 311 -4.54 -11.85 19.93
N TRP A 312 -5.16 -12.95 19.49
CA TRP A 312 -6.47 -13.39 19.98
C TRP A 312 -6.46 -14.91 20.17
N ASN A 313 -6.97 -15.38 21.32
CA ASN A 313 -7.09 -16.79 21.65
C ASN A 313 -5.80 -17.62 21.40
N GLN A 314 -4.67 -17.18 21.97
CA GLN A 314 -3.35 -17.82 21.81
C GLN A 314 -2.90 -17.97 20.34
N THR A 315 -3.37 -17.09 19.45
CA THR A 315 -2.95 -17.04 18.05
C THR A 315 -2.55 -15.62 17.72
N ALA A 316 -1.36 -15.45 17.13
CA ALA A 316 -0.96 -14.20 16.53
C ALA A 316 -1.48 -14.14 15.09
N PHE A 317 -2.14 -13.05 14.75
CA PHE A 317 -2.55 -12.73 13.39
C PHE A 317 -1.61 -11.65 12.88
N VAL A 318 -1.07 -11.81 11.67
CA VAL A 318 -0.12 -10.87 11.06
C VAL A 318 -0.60 -10.52 9.67
N THR A 319 -0.74 -9.25 9.36
CA THR A 319 -0.99 -8.80 7.98
C THR A 319 0.33 -8.81 7.20
N ASN A 320 0.24 -9.17 5.92
CA ASN A 320 1.28 -8.88 4.94
C ASN A 320 0.68 -8.00 3.85
N SER A 321 1.06 -6.72 3.88
CA SER A 321 0.49 -5.70 3.00
C SER A 321 0.81 -5.96 1.53
N ASP A 322 1.98 -6.54 1.23
CA ASP A 322 2.44 -6.77 -0.14
C ASP A 322 1.92 -8.05 -0.77
N LEU A 323 1.77 -9.12 0.01
CA LEU A 323 1.25 -10.40 -0.46
C LEU A 323 -0.28 -10.50 -0.39
N GLY A 324 -0.95 -9.59 0.32
CA GLY A 324 -2.40 -9.67 0.44
C GLY A 324 -2.87 -10.70 1.46
N LEU A 325 -2.06 -10.98 2.49
CA LEU A 325 -2.29 -12.09 3.40
C LEU A 325 -2.60 -11.61 4.80
N ILE A 326 -3.48 -12.34 5.47
CA ILE A 326 -3.55 -12.39 6.93
C ILE A 326 -3.10 -13.79 7.33
N ILE A 327 -2.06 -13.86 8.15
CA ILE A 327 -1.40 -15.11 8.55
C ILE A 327 -1.75 -15.37 10.02
N ALA A 328 -2.27 -16.56 10.31
CA ALA A 328 -2.52 -17.02 11.67
C ALA A 328 -1.37 -17.94 12.12
N VAL A 329 -0.78 -17.60 13.27
CA VAL A 329 0.35 -18.32 13.87
C VAL A 329 -0.04 -18.72 15.30
N PRO A 330 -0.28 -20.01 15.57
CA PRO A 330 -0.54 -20.48 16.93
C PRO A 330 0.64 -20.15 17.85
N ILE A 331 0.36 -19.73 19.08
CA ILE A 331 1.36 -19.48 20.11
C ILE A 331 1.38 -20.69 21.04
N ALA A 332 2.47 -21.45 21.01
CA ALA A 332 2.64 -22.63 21.86
C ALA A 332 2.69 -22.27 23.35
N ALA A 333 2.57 -23.26 24.22
CA ALA A 333 2.55 -23.05 25.67
C ALA A 333 3.85 -22.43 26.22
N ASP A 334 4.98 -22.67 25.58
CA ASP A 334 6.29 -22.07 25.88
C ASP A 334 6.50 -20.69 25.20
N GLY A 335 5.49 -20.20 24.48
CA GLY A 335 5.51 -18.97 23.72
C GLY A 335 6.22 -19.06 22.37
N SER A 336 6.65 -20.23 21.91
CA SER A 336 7.20 -20.41 20.57
C SER A 336 6.12 -20.32 19.48
N ALA A 337 6.54 -20.02 18.24
CA ALA A 337 5.65 -19.96 17.09
C ALA A 337 5.29 -21.38 16.64
N GLY A 338 4.00 -21.67 16.50
CA GLY A 338 3.50 -22.86 15.83
C GLY A 338 3.60 -22.73 14.30
N THR A 339 3.08 -23.73 13.59
CA THR A 339 3.04 -23.71 12.12
C THR A 339 2.10 -22.59 11.63
N PRO A 340 2.60 -21.64 10.81
CA PRO A 340 1.76 -20.59 10.25
C PRO A 340 0.75 -21.15 9.24
N SER A 341 -0.41 -20.51 9.15
CA SER A 341 -1.45 -20.81 8.17
C SER A 341 -2.02 -19.51 7.59
N ILE A 342 -2.48 -19.54 6.34
CA ILE A 342 -3.18 -18.40 5.75
C ILE A 342 -4.60 -18.34 6.31
N TYR A 343 -4.93 -17.25 6.98
CA TYR A 343 -6.27 -16.99 7.52
C TYR A 343 -7.17 -16.30 6.50
N SER A 344 -6.61 -15.34 5.75
CA SER A 344 -7.31 -14.64 4.67
C SER A 344 -6.33 -14.23 3.58
N GLU A 345 -6.85 -14.15 2.35
CA GLU A 345 -6.13 -13.70 1.15
C GLU A 345 -6.87 -12.54 0.48
N GLY A 346 -6.17 -11.80 -0.37
CA GLY A 346 -6.71 -10.68 -1.16
C GLY A 346 -6.89 -9.39 -0.37
N ILE A 347 -6.44 -9.32 0.89
CA ILE A 347 -6.47 -8.10 1.69
C ILE A 347 -5.06 -7.93 2.24
N GLY A 348 -4.31 -6.96 1.70
CA GLY A 348 -2.96 -6.63 2.20
C GLY A 348 -3.03 -6.27 3.68
N GLY A 349 -3.94 -5.36 4.02
CA GLY A 349 -4.07 -4.86 5.37
C GLY A 349 -2.86 -4.03 5.80
N ASP A 350 -3.09 -2.95 6.52
CA ASP A 350 -2.05 -2.28 7.28
C ASP A 350 -2.09 -2.86 8.72
N ASP A 351 -2.36 -2.07 9.75
CA ASP A 351 -2.72 -2.61 11.07
C ASP A 351 -4.23 -2.84 11.23
N PHE A 352 -4.63 -3.51 12.31
CA PHE A 352 -6.01 -3.96 12.49
C PHE A 352 -6.36 -4.16 13.97
N ALA A 353 -7.65 -4.32 14.24
CA ALA A 353 -8.14 -4.71 15.56
C ALA A 353 -8.86 -6.07 15.49
N ILE A 354 -8.80 -6.84 16.58
CA ILE A 354 -9.58 -8.08 16.75
C ILE A 354 -10.57 -7.90 17.89
N ASP A 355 -11.85 -8.15 17.62
CA ASP A 355 -12.93 -8.12 18.62
C ASP A 355 -12.92 -9.35 19.52
N ASP A 356 -13.65 -9.29 20.64
CA ASP A 356 -13.75 -10.38 21.61
C ASP A 356 -14.27 -11.68 20.98
N ASP A 357 -15.13 -11.55 19.96
CA ASP A 357 -15.69 -12.69 19.22
C ASP A 357 -14.75 -13.25 18.15
N GLY A 358 -13.60 -12.60 17.89
CA GLY A 358 -12.61 -12.95 16.88
C GLY A 358 -12.84 -12.32 15.50
N THR A 359 -13.75 -11.35 15.38
CA THR A 359 -13.92 -10.53 14.16
C THR A 359 -12.74 -9.59 13.98
N LEU A 360 -12.18 -9.53 12.77
CA LEU A 360 -11.10 -8.61 12.42
C LEU A 360 -11.66 -7.35 11.77
N TYR A 361 -11.08 -6.19 12.11
CA TYR A 361 -11.32 -4.91 11.45
C TYR A 361 -10.00 -4.39 10.88
N VAL A 362 -9.82 -4.58 9.57
CA VAL A 362 -8.56 -4.40 8.86
C VAL A 362 -8.59 -3.08 8.10
N THR A 363 -7.63 -2.19 8.35
CA THR A 363 -7.43 -0.99 7.53
C THR A 363 -6.74 -1.38 6.23
N THR A 364 -7.08 -0.74 5.11
CA THR A 364 -6.54 -1.11 3.79
C THR A 364 -5.67 -0.02 3.17
N HIS A 365 -5.16 0.90 3.99
CA HIS A 365 -4.22 1.97 3.61
C HIS A 365 -4.45 2.57 2.20
N PRO A 366 -3.70 2.21 1.14
CA PRO A 366 -3.85 2.88 -0.16
C PRO A 366 -5.23 2.66 -0.81
N PHE A 367 -5.98 1.64 -0.37
CA PHE A 367 -7.30 1.30 -0.91
C PHE A 367 -8.46 1.99 -0.19
N ASN A 368 -8.18 2.88 0.79
CA ASN A 368 -9.16 3.78 1.39
C ASN A 368 -10.42 3.10 1.97
N THR A 369 -10.26 1.95 2.63
CA THR A 369 -11.35 1.24 3.30
C THR A 369 -10.95 0.66 4.64
N VAL A 370 -11.96 0.41 5.48
CA VAL A 370 -11.87 -0.54 6.60
C VAL A 370 -12.75 -1.73 6.27
N VAL A 371 -12.18 -2.93 6.32
CA VAL A 371 -12.86 -4.19 6.02
C VAL A 371 -13.08 -4.97 7.31
N ARG A 372 -14.33 -5.35 7.56
CA ARG A 372 -14.69 -6.31 8.60
C ARG A 372 -14.57 -7.73 8.04
N ILE A 373 -13.89 -8.62 8.75
CA ILE A 373 -13.77 -10.04 8.42
C ILE A 373 -14.30 -10.86 9.60
N GLY A 374 -15.42 -11.54 9.41
CA GLY A 374 -15.99 -12.44 10.40
C GLY A 374 -15.25 -13.77 10.47
N ARG A 375 -15.40 -14.50 11.58
CA ARG A 375 -14.81 -15.85 11.74
C ARG A 375 -15.32 -16.89 10.75
N ASP A 376 -16.46 -16.64 10.15
CA ASP A 376 -17.04 -17.43 9.06
C ASP A 376 -16.42 -17.12 7.69
N GLY A 377 -15.46 -16.18 7.64
CA GLY A 377 -14.80 -15.70 6.43
C GLY A 377 -15.59 -14.66 5.65
N ARG A 378 -16.79 -14.25 6.11
CA ARG A 378 -17.57 -13.18 5.44
C ARG A 378 -16.90 -11.83 5.62
N ARG A 379 -16.89 -11.05 4.54
CA ARG A 379 -16.18 -9.77 4.46
C ARG A 379 -17.12 -8.66 4.05
N ALA A 380 -16.98 -7.49 4.65
CA ALA A 380 -17.71 -6.30 4.23
C ALA A 380 -16.89 -5.03 4.46
N VAL A 381 -16.98 -4.07 3.53
CA VAL A 381 -16.49 -2.72 3.76
C VAL A 381 -17.42 -2.02 4.73
N ILE A 382 -16.89 -1.53 5.86
CA ILE A 382 -17.66 -0.85 6.90
C ILE A 382 -17.46 0.67 6.90
N ALA A 383 -16.42 1.16 6.24
CA ALA A 383 -16.20 2.57 5.95
C ALA A 383 -15.18 2.72 4.83
N GLY A 384 -15.25 3.80 4.06
CA GLY A 384 -14.22 4.18 3.09
C GLY A 384 -14.08 5.69 2.94
N ALA A 385 -13.50 6.12 1.81
CA ALA A 385 -13.21 7.54 1.55
C ALA A 385 -14.43 8.46 1.74
N ALA A 386 -15.62 8.03 1.31
CA ALA A 386 -16.87 8.78 1.47
C ALA A 386 -17.24 9.05 2.94
N GLU A 387 -16.84 8.17 3.86
CA GLU A 387 -17.02 8.31 5.30
C GLU A 387 -15.85 9.07 5.98
N GLY A 388 -14.87 9.55 5.19
CA GLY A 388 -13.67 10.24 5.66
C GLY A 388 -12.49 9.33 5.97
N VAL A 389 -12.59 8.04 5.68
CA VAL A 389 -11.52 7.06 5.85
C VAL A 389 -10.63 7.05 4.60
N VAL A 390 -9.65 7.94 4.58
CA VAL A 390 -8.71 8.10 3.46
C VAL A 390 -7.30 7.76 3.94
N GLY A 391 -6.69 6.71 3.39
CA GLY A 391 -5.42 6.18 3.85
C GLY A 391 -5.46 5.66 5.29
N PRO A 392 -6.37 4.75 5.67
CA PRO A 392 -6.43 4.23 7.04
C PRO A 392 -5.27 3.28 7.32
N THR A 393 -4.62 3.44 8.45
CA THR A 393 -3.31 2.82 8.73
C THR A 393 -3.38 1.89 9.92
N ALA A 394 -4.02 2.32 11.02
CA ALA A 394 -4.26 1.46 12.17
C ALA A 394 -5.65 1.61 12.76
N ALA A 395 -6.08 0.57 13.48
CA ALA A 395 -7.37 0.55 14.15
C ALA A 395 -7.26 -0.02 15.58
N ALA A 396 -8.07 0.51 16.49
CA ALA A 396 -8.18 0.01 17.86
C ALA A 396 -9.63 0.00 18.34
N LEU A 397 -10.01 -1.06 19.05
CA LEU A 397 -11.33 -1.19 19.65
C LEU A 397 -11.41 -0.43 20.98
N GLY A 398 -12.57 0.15 21.22
CA GLY A 398 -12.88 0.82 22.46
C GLY A 398 -14.38 0.93 22.72
N ARG A 399 -14.72 1.72 23.72
CA ARG A 399 -16.10 2.12 24.03
C ARG A 399 -16.19 3.63 24.08
N ASP A 400 -17.32 4.16 23.68
CA ASP A 400 -17.57 5.58 23.84
C ASP A 400 -18.21 5.94 25.18
N GLN A 401 -18.55 7.23 25.34
CA GLN A 401 -19.15 7.78 26.56
C GLN A 401 -20.49 7.12 26.92
N ASP A 402 -21.19 6.56 25.93
CA ASP A 402 -22.47 5.86 26.11
C ASP A 402 -22.25 4.35 26.30
N GLY A 403 -21.00 3.88 26.34
CA GLY A 403 -20.62 2.47 26.43
C GLY A 403 -20.75 1.69 25.13
N GLN A 404 -21.10 2.35 24.01
CA GLN A 404 -21.25 1.73 22.70
C GLN A 404 -19.88 1.30 22.18
N ARG A 405 -19.83 0.10 21.58
CA ARG A 405 -18.62 -0.42 20.93
C ARG A 405 -18.25 0.45 19.74
N VAL A 406 -16.99 0.87 19.70
CA VAL A 406 -16.46 1.69 18.62
C VAL A 406 -15.11 1.19 18.15
N LEU A 407 -14.84 1.43 16.88
CA LEU A 407 -13.53 1.27 16.28
C LEU A 407 -12.94 2.67 16.05
N TYR A 408 -11.79 2.93 16.66
CA TYR A 408 -10.98 4.10 16.34
C TYR A 408 -10.07 3.75 15.18
N VAL A 409 -9.96 4.67 14.21
CA VAL A 409 -9.16 4.48 13.00
C VAL A 409 -8.32 5.74 12.79
N VAL A 410 -7.02 5.57 12.62
CA VAL A 410 -6.12 6.66 12.21
C VAL A 410 -5.86 6.59 10.71
N THR A 411 -5.59 7.76 10.11
CA THR A 411 -5.42 7.93 8.68
C THR A 411 -4.26 8.85 8.36
N ASP A 412 -3.63 8.65 7.21
CA ASP A 412 -2.56 9.52 6.66
C ASP A 412 -3.08 10.58 5.66
N GLY A 413 -4.39 10.66 5.47
CA GLY A 413 -5.02 11.59 4.54
C GLY A 413 -4.80 11.23 3.07
N GLY A 414 -4.45 9.98 2.76
CA GLY A 414 -4.27 9.50 1.40
C GLY A 414 -2.88 9.76 0.83
N MET A 415 -1.88 9.95 1.69
CA MET A 415 -0.49 10.21 1.29
C MET A 415 0.07 9.14 0.34
N PHE A 416 -0.40 7.90 0.49
CA PHE A 416 -0.04 6.77 -0.38
C PHE A 416 -1.22 6.22 -1.20
N THR A 417 -2.28 7.02 -1.41
CA THR A 417 -3.37 6.61 -2.31
C THR A 417 -2.80 6.32 -3.69
N LEU A 418 -3.11 5.14 -4.22
CA LEU A 418 -2.62 4.73 -5.54
C LEU A 418 -3.29 5.57 -6.65
N PRO A 419 -2.52 6.10 -7.62
CA PRO A 419 -3.07 6.92 -8.70
C PRO A 419 -4.03 6.14 -9.61
N GLU A 420 -3.90 4.81 -9.67
CA GLU A 420 -4.79 3.91 -10.38
C GLU A 420 -6.14 3.62 -9.67
N GLY A 421 -6.34 4.10 -8.44
CA GLY A 421 -7.59 3.94 -7.68
C GLY A 421 -8.64 5.03 -7.95
N ASP A 422 -9.80 4.92 -7.28
CA ASP A 422 -10.82 5.97 -7.34
C ASP A 422 -10.26 7.29 -6.78
N PRO A 423 -10.39 8.42 -7.51
CA PRO A 423 -9.82 9.68 -7.08
C PRO A 423 -10.48 10.17 -5.79
N VAL A 424 -9.66 10.48 -4.79
CA VAL A 424 -10.13 11.08 -3.54
C VAL A 424 -10.08 12.60 -3.65
N PRO A 425 -11.19 13.32 -3.42
CA PRO A 425 -11.20 14.78 -3.46
C PRO A 425 -10.19 15.39 -2.47
N PRO A 426 -9.45 16.47 -2.84
CA PRO A 426 -8.46 17.09 -1.95
C PRO A 426 -9.00 17.49 -0.58
N ALA A 427 -10.27 17.91 -0.50
CA ALA A 427 -10.92 18.27 0.76
C ALA A 427 -11.11 17.09 1.74
N GLN A 428 -11.01 15.84 1.26
CA GLN A 428 -11.06 14.62 2.06
C GLN A 428 -9.67 14.08 2.39
N GLN A 429 -8.63 14.56 1.71
CA GLN A 429 -7.23 14.17 1.92
C GLN A 429 -6.63 14.88 3.14
N THR A 430 -7.21 14.63 4.31
CA THR A 430 -6.74 15.23 5.56
C THR A 430 -6.61 14.15 6.63
N PRO A 431 -5.40 13.92 7.16
CA PRO A 431 -5.16 12.94 8.22
C PRO A 431 -6.07 13.19 9.42
N ALA A 432 -6.58 12.13 10.00
CA ALA A 432 -7.59 12.20 11.04
C ALA A 432 -7.58 10.98 11.95
N LEU A 433 -8.03 11.20 13.19
CA LEU A 433 -8.58 10.16 14.04
C LEU A 433 -10.09 10.11 13.82
N LEU A 434 -10.60 8.96 13.41
CA LEU A 434 -12.01 8.68 13.22
C LEU A 434 -12.50 7.70 14.29
N LYS A 435 -13.82 7.72 14.50
CA LYS A 435 -14.56 6.82 15.38
C LYS A 435 -15.75 6.25 14.60
N LEU A 436 -15.77 4.94 14.43
CA LEU A 436 -16.81 4.17 13.75
C LEU A 436 -17.66 3.46 14.82
N ARG A 437 -18.98 3.62 14.80
CA ARG A 437 -19.88 2.91 15.73
C ARG A 437 -20.16 1.51 15.21
N LEU A 438 -19.67 0.50 15.93
CA LEU A 438 -19.91 -0.89 15.58
C LEU A 438 -21.32 -1.32 16.01
N PRO A 439 -21.94 -2.28 15.30
CA PRO A 439 -23.28 -2.78 15.60
C PRO A 439 -23.40 -3.44 16.97
#